data_AF-A0A7C2U1B6-F1
#
_entry.id   AF-A0A7C2U1B6-F1
#
_cell.length_a   1.000
_cell.length_b   1.000
_cell.length_c   1.000
_cell.angle_alpha   90.00
_cell.angle_beta   90.00
_cell.angle_gamma   90.00
#
_symmetry.space_group_name_H-M   'P 1'
#
loop_
_entity.id
_entity.type
_entity.pdbx_description
1 polymer ?
#
loop_
_entity_poly.entity_id
_entity_poly.type
_entity_poly.pdbx_seq_one_letter_code
_entity_poly.pdbx_strand_id
1 'polypeptide(L)'
;MNKSKVFWLIATIGAIILSAGCLEQNAPISGALEKQIALGKKVFAQKECGKCHGGAGLPSQGAAQQPEMKAPDLTSVFLAIDTVFIKAHLRFIELSQMPSIDLTQQEIDALAKYVASLHAKAKTDPNLQNPDGACPVCGAPLKMAGALQAEYQGKSFYFECDDCKRLFERDAGWYAKK
;
A
#
# COMPACT_ATOMS: atom_id res chain seq x y z
N MET A 1 -73.74 -6.40 -50.31
CA MET A 1 -72.63 -5.46 -50.52
C MET A 1 -72.68 -4.40 -49.43
N ASN A 2 -71.83 -4.52 -48.40
CA ASN A 2 -71.67 -3.46 -47.42
C ASN A 2 -70.30 -3.53 -46.72
N LYS A 3 -69.90 -2.36 -46.23
CA LYS A 3 -68.61 -1.85 -45.82
C LYS A 3 -67.92 -2.60 -44.66
N SER A 4 -66.58 -2.60 -44.73
CA SER A 4 -65.61 -2.36 -43.64
C SER A 4 -65.74 -3.13 -42.32
N LYS A 5 -64.81 -4.06 -42.07
CA LYS A 5 -64.36 -4.41 -40.70
C LYS A 5 -62.87 -4.77 -40.70
N VAL A 6 -62.02 -3.78 -40.42
CA VAL A 6 -60.67 -3.99 -39.86
C VAL A 6 -60.76 -3.46 -38.44
N PHE A 7 -60.67 -4.36 -37.45
CA PHE A 7 -60.76 -4.02 -36.04
C PHE A 7 -59.60 -4.67 -35.27
N TRP A 8 -58.73 -3.80 -34.78
CA TRP A 8 -58.03 -3.83 -33.48
C TRP A 8 -57.31 -5.10 -33.01
N LEU A 9 -55.98 -4.98 -32.93
CA LEU A 9 -55.17 -5.60 -31.89
C LEU A 9 -54.21 -4.54 -31.32
N ILE A 10 -54.55 -4.01 -30.14
CA ILE A 10 -53.60 -3.35 -29.25
C ILE A 10 -52.75 -4.45 -28.64
N ALA A 11 -51.43 -4.35 -28.79
CA ALA A 11 -50.50 -4.94 -27.85
C ALA A 11 -49.52 -3.86 -27.41
N THR A 12 -49.77 -3.35 -26.21
CA THR A 12 -48.88 -2.51 -25.42
C THR A 12 -47.54 -3.22 -25.20
N ILE A 13 -46.45 -2.71 -25.78
CA ILE A 13 -45.10 -3.02 -25.33
C ILE A 13 -44.65 -1.84 -24.49
N GLY A 14 -44.69 -2.05 -23.18
CA GLY A 14 -44.22 -1.10 -22.18
C GLY A 14 -42.72 -0.89 -22.30
N ALA A 15 -42.32 0.36 -22.11
CA ALA A 15 -40.95 0.78 -21.91
C ALA A 15 -40.37 0.12 -20.65
N ILE A 16 -39.18 -0.48 -20.76
CA ILE A 16 -38.28 -0.67 -19.63
C ILE A 16 -36.97 0.03 -19.96
N ILE A 17 -36.64 0.93 -19.06
CA ILE A 17 -35.62 1.97 -19.08
C ILE A 17 -34.23 1.37 -18.87
N LEU A 18 -33.25 2.05 -19.47
CA LEU A 18 -31.81 2.04 -19.17
C LEU A 18 -31.46 1.62 -17.73
N SER A 19 -30.58 0.63 -17.61
CA SER A 19 -29.39 0.77 -16.79
C SER A 19 -28.31 -0.10 -17.43
N ALA A 20 -27.41 0.52 -18.18
CA ALA A 20 -26.07 -0.05 -18.33
C ALA A 20 -25.54 -0.20 -16.91
N GLY A 21 -25.43 -1.45 -16.45
CA GLY A 21 -24.91 -1.74 -15.13
C GLY A 21 -23.52 -1.14 -15.01
N CYS A 22 -23.41 -0.05 -14.25
CA CYS A 22 -22.17 0.27 -13.57
C CYS A 22 -21.89 -0.93 -12.67
N LEU A 23 -21.01 -1.82 -13.13
CA LEU A 23 -20.42 -2.85 -12.29
C LEU A 23 -19.81 -2.14 -11.08
N GLU A 24 -20.46 -2.37 -9.96
CA GLU A 24 -20.06 -1.97 -8.63
C GLU A 24 -18.66 -2.53 -8.34
N GLN A 25 -17.63 -1.69 -8.40
CA GLN A 25 -16.25 -2.06 -8.09
C GLN A 25 -16.02 -2.09 -6.58
N ASN A 26 -16.73 -2.96 -5.87
CA ASN A 26 -16.55 -3.15 -4.43
C ASN A 26 -15.92 -4.52 -4.14
N ALA A 27 -14.69 -4.74 -4.63
CA ALA A 27 -13.58 -5.51 -4.01
C ALA A 27 -12.46 -5.89 -5.03
N PRO A 28 -11.16 -5.90 -4.65
CA PRO A 28 -10.55 -5.14 -3.56
C PRO A 28 -9.19 -4.49 -3.96
N ILE A 29 -8.98 -3.24 -3.57
CA ILE A 29 -7.69 -2.52 -3.70
C ILE A 29 -6.54 -3.33 -3.08
N SER A 30 -6.75 -3.89 -1.88
CA SER A 30 -6.76 -5.35 -1.72
C SER A 30 -5.76 -6.20 -2.50
N GLY A 31 -6.32 -7.18 -3.22
CA GLY A 31 -5.60 -8.25 -3.90
C GLY A 31 -4.62 -7.77 -4.98
N ALA A 32 -4.85 -6.59 -5.56
CA ALA A 32 -3.91 -5.98 -6.49
C ALA A 32 -2.64 -5.48 -5.76
N LEU A 33 -2.81 -4.84 -4.60
CA LEU A 33 -1.71 -4.42 -3.73
C LEU A 33 -0.95 -5.63 -3.18
N GLU A 34 -1.65 -6.66 -2.70
CA GLU A 34 -1.00 -7.90 -2.23
C GLU A 34 -0.15 -8.56 -3.31
N LYS A 35 -0.65 -8.64 -4.54
CA LYS A 35 0.11 -9.17 -5.69
C LYS A 35 1.38 -8.36 -5.97
N GLN A 36 1.31 -7.04 -5.85
CA GLN A 36 2.47 -6.16 -6.05
C GLN A 36 3.49 -6.28 -4.93
N ILE A 37 3.05 -6.39 -3.67
CA ILE A 37 3.94 -6.66 -2.53
C ILE A 37 4.62 -8.02 -2.69
N ALA A 38 3.87 -9.06 -3.11
CA ALA A 38 4.43 -10.38 -3.36
C ALA A 38 5.46 -10.37 -4.50
N LEU A 39 5.19 -9.66 -5.60
CA LEU A 39 6.15 -9.46 -6.68
C LEU A 39 7.41 -8.74 -6.17
N GLY A 40 7.25 -7.64 -5.42
CA GLY A 40 8.38 -6.89 -4.87
C GLY A 40 9.24 -7.75 -3.94
N LYS A 41 8.63 -8.58 -3.09
CA LYS A 41 9.35 -9.55 -2.25
C LYS A 41 10.18 -10.53 -3.08
N LYS A 42 9.60 -11.04 -4.18
CA LYS A 42 10.30 -11.96 -5.09
C LYS A 42 11.50 -11.26 -5.74
N VAL A 43 11.31 -10.06 -6.27
CA VAL A 43 12.40 -9.27 -6.88
C VAL A 43 13.50 -8.96 -5.86
N PHE A 44 13.13 -8.57 -4.63
CA PHE A 44 14.07 -8.28 -3.56
C PHE A 44 14.99 -9.47 -3.25
N ALA A 45 14.43 -10.69 -3.23
CA ALA A 45 15.20 -11.91 -3.05
C ALA A 45 16.06 -12.25 -4.29
N GLN A 46 15.49 -12.14 -5.50
CA GLN A 46 16.18 -12.47 -6.76
C GLN A 46 17.35 -11.53 -7.08
N LYS A 47 17.23 -10.25 -6.73
CA LYS A 47 18.27 -9.22 -6.89
C LYS A 47 19.17 -9.12 -5.66
N GLU A 48 18.99 -10.04 -4.70
CA GLU A 48 19.82 -10.18 -3.50
C GLU A 48 19.93 -8.91 -2.65
N CYS A 49 18.90 -8.05 -2.66
CA CYS A 49 18.90 -6.77 -1.95
C CYS A 49 19.18 -6.93 -0.45
N GLY A 50 18.76 -8.08 0.12
CA GLY A 50 18.98 -8.45 1.52
C GLY A 50 20.44 -8.67 1.92
N LYS A 51 21.38 -8.79 0.96
CA LYS A 51 22.81 -8.87 1.27
C LYS A 51 23.32 -7.58 1.91
N CYS A 52 22.81 -6.43 1.47
CA CYS A 52 23.20 -5.13 2.01
C CYS A 52 22.12 -4.55 2.92
N HIS A 53 20.86 -4.58 2.48
CA HIS A 53 19.75 -3.99 3.22
C HIS A 53 19.17 -4.98 4.23
N GLY A 54 19.10 -4.55 5.49
CA GLY A 54 18.36 -5.26 6.53
C GLY A 54 16.90 -4.80 6.63
N GLY A 55 16.11 -5.55 7.40
CA GLY A 55 14.75 -5.14 7.79
C GLY A 55 13.82 -6.33 8.06
N ALA A 56 12.89 -6.19 9.00
CA ALA A 56 11.87 -7.19 9.36
C ALA A 56 12.42 -8.62 9.58
N GLY A 57 13.54 -8.75 10.31
CA GLY A 57 14.15 -10.03 10.64
C GLY A 57 15.13 -10.59 9.59
N LEU A 58 15.44 -9.84 8.52
CA LEU A 58 16.50 -10.19 7.57
C LEU A 58 17.84 -9.57 8.01
N PRO A 59 18.92 -10.37 8.19
CA PRO A 59 20.22 -9.84 8.54
C PRO A 59 20.81 -9.08 7.35
N SER A 60 21.27 -7.83 7.57
CA SER A 60 22.17 -7.18 6.62
C SER A 60 23.52 -7.89 6.67
N GLN A 61 23.82 -8.71 5.67
CA GLN A 61 25.05 -9.50 5.65
C GLN A 61 26.30 -8.64 5.35
N GLY A 62 26.12 -7.44 4.80
CA GLY A 62 27.20 -6.53 4.37
C GLY A 62 27.85 -5.70 5.48
N ALA A 63 27.22 -5.57 6.66
CA ALA A 63 27.77 -4.74 7.74
C ALA A 63 29.10 -5.26 8.31
N ALA A 64 29.41 -6.54 8.11
CA ALA A 64 30.64 -7.16 8.60
C ALA A 64 31.86 -6.92 7.68
N GLN A 65 31.66 -6.51 6.43
CA GLN A 65 32.71 -6.49 5.41
C GLN A 65 33.15 -5.07 5.01
N GLN A 66 32.31 -4.06 5.23
CA GLN A 66 32.55 -2.66 4.87
C GLN A 66 31.93 -1.74 5.95
N PRO A 67 32.63 -1.44 7.06
CA PRO A 67 32.07 -0.68 8.20
C PRO A 67 31.56 0.72 7.82
N GLU A 68 32.11 1.28 6.74
CA GLU A 68 31.84 2.64 6.25
C GLU A 68 30.71 2.69 5.19
N MET A 69 30.34 1.55 4.60
CA MET A 69 29.27 1.43 3.59
C MET A 69 28.11 0.60 4.14
N LYS A 70 27.42 1.12 5.14
CA LYS A 70 26.22 0.50 5.71
C LYS A 70 25.00 0.94 4.94
N ALA A 71 24.39 0.03 4.18
CA ALA A 71 23.09 0.28 3.57
C ALA A 71 22.03 0.59 4.66
N PRO A 72 21.08 1.51 4.39
CA PRO A 72 20.08 1.90 5.36
C PRO A 72 19.12 0.76 5.71
N ASP A 73 18.59 0.81 6.93
CA ASP A 73 17.48 -0.04 7.38
C ASP A 73 16.20 0.34 6.64
N LEU A 74 15.59 -0.64 5.98
CA LEU A 74 14.42 -0.44 5.15
C LEU A 74 13.09 -0.42 5.95
N THR A 75 13.14 -0.54 7.28
CA THR A 75 11.95 -0.55 8.14
C THR A 75 11.52 0.81 8.66
N SER A 76 12.19 1.90 8.25
CA SER A 76 11.87 3.25 8.72
C SER A 76 10.47 3.70 8.29
N VAL A 77 9.79 4.47 9.15
CA VAL A 77 8.46 5.04 8.84
C VAL A 77 8.49 5.89 7.56
N PHE A 78 9.61 6.57 7.31
CA PHE A 78 9.78 7.42 6.12
C PHE A 78 9.57 6.64 4.82
N LEU A 79 10.14 5.44 4.72
CA LEU A 79 10.00 4.59 3.53
C LEU A 79 8.60 3.98 3.40
N ALA A 80 7.85 3.88 4.50
CA ALA A 80 6.45 3.44 4.49
C ALA A 80 5.48 4.52 3.97
N ILE A 81 5.74 5.78 4.31
CA ILE A 81 4.84 6.89 3.95
C ILE A 81 5.10 7.47 2.56
N ASP A 82 6.33 7.33 2.04
CA ASP A 82 6.72 7.90 0.76
C ASP A 82 7.48 6.90 -0.13
N THR A 83 6.73 6.27 -1.03
CA THR A 83 7.31 5.37 -2.03
C THR A 83 8.00 6.10 -3.18
N VAL A 84 7.81 7.42 -3.34
CA VAL A 84 8.44 8.21 -4.42
C VAL A 84 9.94 8.23 -4.23
N PHE A 85 10.42 8.39 -3.00
CA PHE A 85 11.84 8.33 -2.69
C PHE A 85 12.46 7.00 -3.15
N ILE A 86 11.83 5.86 -2.82
CA ILE A 86 12.33 4.53 -3.21
C ILE A 86 12.37 4.39 -4.72
N LYS A 87 11.30 4.81 -5.43
CA LYS A 87 11.24 4.72 -6.89
C LYS A 87 12.29 5.61 -7.55
N ALA A 88 12.47 6.84 -7.08
CA ALA A 88 13.49 7.74 -7.60
C ALA A 88 14.89 7.16 -7.38
N HIS A 89 15.16 6.66 -6.17
CA HIS A 89 16.43 6.04 -5.84
C HIS A 89 16.73 4.81 -6.72
N LEU A 90 15.77 3.92 -6.93
CA LEU A 90 15.96 2.73 -7.79
C LEU A 90 16.15 3.08 -9.27
N ARG A 91 15.54 4.17 -9.77
CA ARG A 91 15.73 4.64 -11.15
C ARG A 91 17.11 5.25 -11.40
N PHE A 92 17.70 5.87 -10.37
CA PHE A 92 19.00 6.53 -10.45
C PHE A 92 20.03 5.84 -9.55
N ILE A 93 19.94 4.51 -9.43
CA ILE A 93 20.76 3.74 -8.49
C ILE A 93 22.26 3.85 -8.78
N GLU A 94 22.63 4.07 -10.05
CA GLU A 94 23.99 4.30 -10.52
C GLU A 94 24.67 5.53 -9.92
N LEU A 95 23.88 6.46 -9.35
CA LEU A 95 24.41 7.64 -8.63
C LEU A 95 24.70 7.37 -7.15
N SER A 96 24.55 6.11 -6.71
CA SER A 96 24.75 5.68 -5.32
C SER A 96 25.87 4.65 -5.20
N GLN A 97 26.15 4.22 -3.97
CA GLN A 97 27.10 3.14 -3.69
C GLN A 97 26.46 1.75 -3.84
N MET A 98 25.16 1.66 -4.16
CA MET A 98 24.52 0.39 -4.47
C MET A 98 24.99 -0.11 -5.84
N PRO A 99 25.21 -1.43 -6.02
CA PRO A 99 25.55 -1.98 -7.31
C PRO A 99 24.42 -1.70 -8.32
N SER A 100 24.79 -1.51 -9.58
CA SER A 100 23.79 -1.40 -10.65
C SER A 100 23.00 -2.70 -10.74
N ILE A 101 21.67 -2.56 -10.72
CA ILE A 101 20.72 -3.66 -10.86
C ILE A 101 19.76 -3.30 -11.99
N ASP A 102 19.63 -4.22 -12.95
CA ASP A 102 18.66 -4.05 -14.02
C ASP A 102 17.25 -4.31 -13.47
N LEU A 103 16.39 -3.30 -13.54
CA LEU A 103 15.01 -3.34 -13.04
C LEU A 103 14.07 -2.70 -14.07
N THR A 104 12.99 -3.41 -14.36
CA THR A 104 11.86 -2.85 -15.11
C THR A 104 11.05 -1.88 -14.25
N GLN A 105 10.28 -1.00 -14.88
CA GLN A 105 9.41 -0.07 -14.15
C GLN A 105 8.39 -0.79 -13.25
N GLN A 106 7.89 -1.96 -13.67
CA GLN A 106 6.99 -2.79 -12.85
C GLN A 106 7.68 -3.32 -11.59
N GLU A 107 8.94 -3.75 -11.71
CA GLU A 107 9.73 -4.23 -10.58
C GLU A 107 10.07 -3.09 -9.61
N ILE A 108 10.39 -1.89 -10.12
CA ILE A 108 10.61 -0.70 -9.30
C ILE A 108 9.36 -0.37 -8.46
N ASP A 109 8.18 -0.37 -9.10
CA ASP A 109 6.92 -0.10 -8.42
C ASP A 109 6.56 -1.18 -7.38
N ALA A 110 6.86 -2.44 -7.69
CA ALA A 110 6.63 -3.56 -6.79
C ALA A 110 7.60 -3.55 -5.59
N LEU A 111 8.89 -3.29 -5.83
CA LEU A 111 9.90 -3.14 -4.79
C LEU A 111 9.56 -2.00 -3.84
N ALA A 112 9.16 -0.83 -4.35
CA ALA A 112 8.78 0.30 -3.51
C ALA A 112 7.61 -0.04 -2.57
N LYS A 113 6.61 -0.79 -3.05
CA LYS A 113 5.48 -1.28 -2.23
C LYS A 113 5.92 -2.32 -1.21
N TYR A 114 6.80 -3.24 -1.60
CA TYR A 114 7.34 -4.23 -0.69
C TYR A 114 8.17 -3.58 0.43
N VAL A 115 9.08 -2.66 0.09
CA VAL A 115 9.89 -1.92 1.06
C VAL A 115 9.01 -1.13 2.02
N ALA A 116 8.00 -0.41 1.53
CA ALA A 116 7.03 0.28 2.39
C ALA A 116 6.34 -0.69 3.38
N SER A 117 6.05 -1.93 2.94
CA SER A 117 5.42 -2.95 3.80
C SER A 117 6.35 -3.52 4.89
N LEU A 118 7.68 -3.32 4.78
CA LEU A 118 8.63 -3.83 5.78
C LEU A 118 8.49 -3.13 7.13
N HIS A 119 8.09 -1.87 7.15
CA HIS A 119 7.82 -1.13 8.39
C HIS A 119 6.80 -1.86 9.27
N ALA A 120 5.67 -2.26 8.68
CA ALA A 120 4.62 -3.00 9.39
C ALA A 120 5.09 -4.37 9.88
N LYS A 121 5.96 -5.06 9.13
CA LYS A 121 6.47 -6.40 9.51
C LYS A 121 7.55 -6.35 10.59
N ALA A 122 8.29 -5.25 10.70
CA ALA A 122 9.36 -5.11 11.69
C ALA A 122 8.86 -5.03 13.14
N LYS A 123 7.55 -4.82 13.34
CA LYS A 123 6.94 -4.53 14.65
C LYS A 123 5.98 -5.61 15.16
N THR A 124 6.09 -6.87 14.69
CA THR A 124 5.23 -8.06 14.95
C THR A 124 4.04 -8.23 14.00
N ASP A 125 3.44 -9.43 14.02
CA ASP A 125 2.54 -9.94 12.97
C ASP A 125 1.40 -8.99 12.59
N PRO A 126 1.21 -8.71 11.28
CA PRO A 126 0.14 -7.86 10.79
C PRO A 126 -1.23 -8.53 10.97
N ASN A 127 -2.18 -7.84 11.62
CA ASN A 127 -3.58 -8.25 11.58
C ASN A 127 -4.21 -7.79 10.26
N LEU A 128 -4.19 -8.66 9.25
CA LEU A 128 -4.74 -8.37 7.92
C LEU A 128 -6.28 -8.40 7.87
N GLN A 129 -6.97 -8.58 9.00
CA GLN A 129 -8.42 -8.80 9.04
C GLN A 129 -9.22 -7.53 9.41
N ASN A 130 -8.56 -6.38 9.61
CA ASN A 130 -9.26 -5.15 9.95
C ASN A 130 -8.69 -3.92 9.21
N PRO A 131 -9.15 -3.64 7.98
CA PRO A 131 -8.67 -2.50 7.20
C PRO A 131 -9.01 -1.14 7.83
N ASP A 132 -10.06 -1.08 8.67
CA ASP A 132 -10.46 0.15 9.39
C ASP A 132 -9.67 0.35 10.71
N GLY A 133 -8.80 -0.60 11.04
CA GLY A 133 -7.82 -0.53 12.11
C GLY A 133 -6.42 -0.21 11.60
N ALA A 134 -6.24 0.54 10.51
CA ALA A 134 -4.92 0.91 10.02
C ALA A 134 -4.37 2.17 10.71
N CYS A 135 -3.04 2.24 10.87
CA CYS A 135 -2.36 3.43 11.36
C CYS A 135 -2.52 4.57 10.34
N PRO A 136 -3.01 5.77 10.73
CA PRO A 136 -3.31 6.85 9.78
C PRO A 136 -2.05 7.45 9.12
N VAL A 137 -0.88 7.21 9.72
CA VAL A 137 0.40 7.71 9.21
C VAL A 137 0.99 6.75 8.18
N CYS A 138 1.28 5.52 8.59
CA CYS A 138 2.01 4.55 7.76
C CYS A 138 1.12 3.47 7.10
N GLY A 139 -0.16 3.40 7.43
CA GLY A 139 -1.09 2.39 6.91
C GLY A 139 -0.90 0.98 7.47
N ALA A 140 0.02 0.78 8.43
CA ALA A 140 0.23 -0.52 9.07
C ALA A 140 -1.02 -0.95 9.85
N PRO A 141 -1.39 -2.24 9.86
CA PRO A 141 -2.52 -2.71 10.66
C PRO A 141 -2.24 -2.54 12.16
N LEU A 142 -3.22 -2.06 12.90
CA LEU A 142 -3.14 -1.84 14.34
C LEU A 142 -3.60 -3.08 15.11
N LYS A 143 -2.90 -3.32 16.22
CA LYS A 143 -3.42 -4.13 17.32
C LYS A 143 -3.93 -3.14 18.37
N MET A 144 -5.25 -3.14 18.62
CA MET A 144 -5.85 -2.22 19.60
C MET A 144 -5.25 -2.40 21.01
N ALA A 145 -4.87 -3.63 21.36
CA ALA A 145 -4.15 -3.90 22.59
C ALA A 145 -2.76 -3.25 22.56
N GLY A 146 -2.56 -2.23 23.40
CA GLY A 146 -1.29 -1.50 23.49
C GLY A 146 -1.07 -0.43 22.41
N ALA A 147 -2.10 -0.12 21.61
CA ALA A 147 -2.01 0.96 20.64
C ALA A 147 -1.81 2.31 21.35
N LEU A 148 -0.87 3.09 20.84
CA LEU A 148 -0.70 4.48 21.28
C LEU A 148 -1.88 5.29 20.76
N GLN A 149 -2.26 6.35 21.47
CA GLN A 149 -3.40 7.18 21.09
C GLN A 149 -3.09 8.68 21.16
N ALA A 150 -3.80 9.46 20.35
CA ALA A 150 -3.86 10.91 20.41
C ALA A 150 -5.28 11.38 20.08
N GLU A 151 -5.67 12.53 20.59
CA GLU A 151 -6.95 13.16 20.26
C GLU A 151 -6.74 14.34 19.31
N TYR A 152 -7.57 14.44 18.29
CA TYR A 152 -7.60 15.59 17.38
C TYR A 152 -9.03 15.89 16.97
N GLN A 153 -9.47 17.13 17.20
CA GLN A 153 -10.84 17.60 16.89
C GLN A 153 -11.95 16.72 17.49
N GLY A 154 -11.78 16.24 18.73
CA GLY A 154 -12.77 15.39 19.41
C GLY A 154 -12.80 13.93 18.94
N LYS A 155 -11.86 13.51 18.07
CA LYS A 155 -11.71 12.13 17.61
C LYS A 155 -10.41 11.52 18.13
N SER A 156 -10.49 10.29 18.62
CA SER A 156 -9.32 9.49 19.00
C SER A 156 -8.71 8.82 17.78
N PHE A 157 -7.39 8.93 17.64
CA PHE A 157 -6.57 8.27 16.63
C PHE A 157 -5.60 7.32 17.31
N TYR A 158 -5.38 6.15 16.70
CA TYR A 158 -4.54 5.09 17.23
C TYR A 158 -3.33 4.85 16.34
N PHE A 159 -2.19 4.52 16.93
CA PHE A 159 -0.91 4.39 16.25
C PHE A 159 -0.20 3.09 16.59
N GLU A 160 0.46 2.55 15.57
CA GLU A 160 1.22 1.31 15.65
C GLU A 160 2.54 1.52 16.42
N CYS A 161 3.17 2.69 16.26
CA CYS A 161 4.42 3.04 16.92
C CYS A 161 4.53 4.51 17.29
N ASP A 162 5.47 4.83 18.20
CA ASP A 162 5.72 6.19 18.71
C ASP A 162 6.06 7.19 17.60
N ASP A 163 6.78 6.75 16.58
CA ASP A 163 7.16 7.59 15.46
C ASP A 163 5.93 8.01 14.65
N CYS A 164 4.98 7.10 14.44
CA CYS A 164 3.71 7.44 13.78
C CYS A 164 2.90 8.42 14.63
N LYS A 165 2.81 8.21 15.95
CA LYS A 165 2.12 9.16 16.84
C LYS A 165 2.77 10.55 16.77
N ARG A 166 4.10 10.63 16.88
CA ARG A 166 4.85 11.89 16.83
C ARG A 166 4.70 12.63 15.50
N LEU A 167 4.70 11.90 14.38
CA LEU A 167 4.44 12.48 13.05
C LEU A 167 3.02 13.03 12.95
N PHE A 168 2.04 12.28 13.46
CA PHE A 168 0.65 12.73 13.51
C PHE A 168 0.49 13.99 14.35
N GLU A 169 1.03 14.02 15.57
CA GLU A 169 0.91 15.19 16.45
C GLU A 169 1.57 16.45 15.86
N ARG A 170 2.60 16.29 15.03
CA ARG A 170 3.25 17.39 14.34
C ARG A 170 2.38 17.99 13.22
N ASP A 171 1.58 17.17 12.53
CA ASP A 171 0.74 17.61 11.41
C ASP A 171 -0.58 16.81 11.32
N ALA A 172 -1.39 16.90 12.37
CA ALA A 172 -2.62 16.12 12.47
C ALA A 172 -3.62 16.49 11.36
N GLY A 173 -3.61 17.75 10.91
CA GLY A 173 -4.45 18.23 9.82
C GLY A 173 -4.16 17.55 8.49
N TRP A 174 -2.92 17.12 8.22
CA TRP A 174 -2.59 16.32 7.04
C TRP A 174 -3.06 14.87 7.18
N TYR A 175 -2.73 14.22 8.30
CA TYR A 175 -2.98 12.78 8.48
C TYR A 175 -4.44 12.43 8.80
N ALA A 176 -5.19 13.32 9.46
CA ALA A 176 -6.58 13.09 9.83
C ALA A 176 -7.58 13.19 8.65
N LYS A 177 -7.12 13.59 7.46
CA LYS A 177 -7.94 13.71 6.24
C LYS A 177 -8.14 12.38 5.50
N LYS A 178 -7.34 11.36 5.82
CA LYS A 178 -7.39 10.03 5.20
C LYS A 178 -8.45 9.17 5.87
#